data_AF-A0AAU3KIN6-F1
#
_entry.id   AF-A0AAU3KIN6-F1
#
_cell.length_a   1.000
_cell.length_b   1.000
_cell.length_c   1.000
_cell.angle_alpha   90.00
_cell.angle_beta   90.00
_cell.angle_gamma   90.00
#
_symmetry.space_group_name_H-M   'P 1'
#
loop_
_entity.id
_entity.type
_entity.pdbx_description
1 polymer ?
#
loop_
_entity_poly.entity_id
_entity_poly.type
_entity_poly.pdbx_seq_one_letter_code
_entity_poly.pdbx_strand_id
1 'polypeptide(L)'
;MLLDRSGSMQSIKTDTEGGFDAYIDQQREVPKRIEVTLAQFDTEYELVYANRPLAQVPPLRLRAPGHDSAVRRGGAIDHRCGE
;
A
#
# COMPACT_ATOMS: atom_id res chain seq x y z
N MET A 1 3.61 4.18 -4.79
CA MET A 1 4.69 3.47 -4.09
C MET A 1 4.74 2.03 -4.59
N LEU A 2 5.94 1.51 -4.79
CA LEU A 2 6.17 0.12 -5.22
C LEU A 2 7.08 -0.53 -4.17
N LEU A 3 6.62 -1.62 -3.56
CA LEU A 3 7.32 -2.30 -2.46
C LEU A 3 7.69 -3.72 -2.85
N ASP A 4 8.95 -4.09 -2.61
CA ASP A 4 9.39 -5.48 -2.69
C ASP A 4 8.89 -6.25 -1.45
N ARG A 5 8.35 -7.45 -1.66
CA ARG A 5 7.95 -8.38 -0.58
C ARG A 5 8.76 -9.67 -0.61
N SER A 6 9.89 -9.70 -1.32
CA SER A 6 10.72 -10.90 -1.42
C SER A 6 11.32 -11.26 -0.06
N GLY A 7 11.82 -12.50 0.07
CA GLY A 7 12.36 -13.01 1.34
C GLY A 7 13.51 -12.17 1.91
N SER A 8 14.23 -11.40 1.08
CA SER A 8 15.30 -10.50 1.53
C SER A 8 14.78 -9.30 2.33
N MET A 9 13.54 -8.88 2.10
CA MET A 9 12.89 -7.77 2.79
C MET A 9 12.48 -8.11 4.23
N GLN A 10 12.49 -9.39 4.63
CA GLN A 10 12.08 -9.81 5.97
C GLN A 10 12.87 -9.11 7.07
N SER A 11 14.18 -8.96 6.89
CA SER A 11 15.07 -8.34 7.87
C SER A 11 14.82 -6.84 8.07
N ILE A 12 14.22 -6.16 7.08
CA ILE A 12 13.93 -4.72 7.09
C ILE A 12 12.43 -4.42 7.05
N LYS A 13 11.60 -5.44 7.26
CA LYS A 13 10.15 -5.35 7.19
C LYS A 13 9.60 -4.27 8.11
N THR A 14 9.96 -4.35 9.39
CA THR A 14 9.46 -3.43 10.43
C THR A 14 9.87 -1.98 10.15
N ASP A 15 11.09 -1.79 9.65
CA ASP A 15 11.59 -0.46 9.26
C ASP A 15 10.80 0.10 8.08
N THR A 16 10.51 -0.74 7.08
CA THR A 16 9.70 -0.37 5.91
C THR A 16 8.26 -0.03 6.30
N GLU A 17 7.64 -0.82 7.17
CA GLU A 17 6.29 -0.57 7.71
C GLU A 17 6.26 0.74 8.49
N GLY A 18 7.20 0.95 9.41
CA GLY A 18 7.29 2.17 10.21
C GLY A 18 7.56 3.42 9.36
N GLY A 19 8.46 3.32 8.38
CA GLY A 19 8.77 4.40 7.46
C GLY A 19 7.58 4.78 6.57
N PHE A 20 6.82 3.80 6.09
CA PHE A 20 5.58 4.06 5.35
C PHE A 20 4.55 4.76 6.23
N ASP A 21 4.29 4.24 7.43
CA ASP A 21 3.29 4.78 8.35
C ASP A 21 3.63 6.24 8.71
N ALA A 22 4.90 6.52 9.05
CA ALA A 22 5.38 7.87 9.34
C ALA A 22 5.25 8.81 8.12
N TYR A 23 5.55 8.33 6.91
CA TYR A 23 5.39 9.14 5.70
C TYR A 23 3.92 9.48 5.43
N ILE A 24 3.01 8.52 5.59
CA ILE A 24 1.57 8.75 5.43
C ILE A 24 1.08 9.79 6.44
N ASP A 25 1.49 9.72 7.70
CA ASP A 25 1.14 10.72 8.70
C ASP A 25 1.64 12.13 8.34
N GLN A 26 2.90 12.26 7.90
CA GLN A 26 3.42 13.55 7.42
C GLN A 26 2.61 14.12 6.27
N GLN A 27 2.16 13.27 5.33
CA GLN A 27 1.33 13.73 4.22
C GLN A 27 -0.07 14.18 4.68
N ARG A 28 -0.60 13.66 5.79
CA ARG A 28 -1.94 14.04 6.31
C ARG A 28 -1.95 15.47 6.83
N GLU A 29 -0.82 15.98 7.27
CA GLU A 29 -0.67 17.36 7.75
C GLU A 29 -0.67 18.39 6.61
N VAL A 30 -0.41 17.95 5.37
CA VAL A 30 -0.42 18.83 4.20
C VAL A 30 -1.87 19.10 3.78
N PRO A 31 -2.34 20.36 3.71
CA PRO A 31 -3.72 20.69 3.35
C PRO A 31 -3.93 20.60 1.82
N LYS A 32 -3.78 19.41 1.26
CA LYS A 32 -3.96 19.10 -0.15
C LYS A 32 -4.71 17.78 -0.31
N ARG A 33 -5.42 17.63 -1.43
CA ARG A 33 -5.98 16.33 -1.83
C ARG A 33 -4.83 15.46 -2.34
N ILE A 34 -4.56 14.37 -1.64
CA ILE A 34 -3.52 13.40 -1.97
C ILE A 34 -4.18 12.03 -2.17
N GLU A 35 -3.78 11.36 -3.24
CA GLU A 35 -4.20 10.00 -3.57
C GLU A 35 -2.97 9.10 -3.58
N VAL A 36 -3.13 7.90 -3.02
CA VAL A 36 -2.06 6.93 -2.82
C VAL A 36 -2.35 5.68 -3.63
N THR A 37 -1.40 5.34 -4.49
CA THR A 37 -1.35 4.06 -5.20
C THR A 37 -0.20 3.26 -4.63
N LEU A 38 -0.47 2.05 -4.17
CA LEU A 38 0.52 1.14 -3.58
C LEU A 38 0.47 -0.19 -4.33
N ALA A 39 1.62 -0.64 -4.82
CA ALA A 39 1.80 -1.97 -5.36
C ALA A 39 2.89 -2.71 -4.60
N GLN A 40 2.71 -4.03 -4.45
CA GLN A 40 3.69 -4.94 -3.89
C GLN A 40 4.13 -5.92 -4.98
N PHE A 41 5.41 -6.33 -4.96
CA PHE A 41 5.91 -7.30 -5.92
C PHE A 41 6.90 -8.29 -5.29
N ASP A 42 6.89 -9.51 -5.80
CA ASP A 42 7.93 -10.53 -5.63
C ASP A 42 8.09 -11.32 -6.93
N THR A 43 7.65 -12.58 -6.95
CA THR A 43 7.40 -13.35 -8.18
C THR A 43 6.13 -12.89 -8.88
N GLU A 44 5.17 -12.33 -8.13
CA GLU A 44 3.93 -11.79 -8.64
C GLU A 44 3.80 -10.31 -8.32
N TYR A 45 3.03 -9.59 -9.15
CA TYR A 45 2.72 -8.18 -8.95
C TYR A 45 1.30 -8.03 -8.41
N GLU A 46 1.14 -7.27 -7.34
CA GLU A 46 -0.15 -7.02 -6.68
C GLU A 46 -0.39 -5.52 -6.48
N LEU A 47 -1.51 -5.02 -6.99
CA LEU A 47 -1.96 -3.66 -6.71
C LEU A 47 -2.81 -3.64 -5.43
N VAL A 48 -2.28 -3.02 -4.38
CA VAL A 48 -2.87 -2.99 -3.03
C VAL A 48 -3.85 -1.84 -2.89
N TYR A 49 -3.44 -0.64 -3.34
CA TYR A 49 -4.27 0.55 -3.40
C TYR A 49 -4.18 1.15 -4.79
N ALA A 50 -5.31 1.58 -5.33
CA ALA A 50 -5.38 2.37 -6.56
C ALA A 50 -6.07 3.70 -6.25
N ASN A 51 -5.36 4.81 -6.43
CA ASN A 51 -5.87 6.18 -6.25
C ASN A 51 -6.65 6.38 -4.94
N ARG A 52 -6.18 5.76 -3.86
CA ARG A 52 -6.91 5.78 -2.59
C ARG A 52 -6.71 7.14 -1.91
N PRO A 53 -7.77 7.84 -1.47
CA PRO A 53 -7.60 9.06 -0.71
C PRO A 53 -6.72 8.83 0.52
N LEU A 54 -5.77 9.72 0.78
CA LEU A 54 -4.79 9.58 1.87
C LEU A 54 -5.43 9.30 3.24
N ALA A 55 -6.57 9.96 3.51
CA ALA A 55 -7.34 9.77 4.75
C ALA A 55 -7.84 8.33 4.97
N GLN A 56 -7.95 7.54 3.89
CA GLN A 56 -8.44 6.16 3.91
C GLN A 56 -7.30 5.13 3.80
N VAL A 57 -6.03 5.56 3.76
CA VAL A 57 -4.88 4.65 3.70
C VAL A 57 -4.64 4.06 5.09
N PRO A 58 -4.78 2.74 5.27
CA PRO A 58 -4.47 2.11 6.55
C PRO A 58 -2.95 1.90 6.72
N PRO A 59 -2.49 1.60 7.95
CA PRO A 59 -1.10 1.24 8.20
C PRO A 59 -0.61 0.11 7.30
N LEU A 60 0.65 0.18 6.86
CA LEU A 60 1.24 -0.86 6.01
C LEU A 60 1.56 -2.10 6.85
N ARG A 61 1.10 -3.25 6.36
CA ARG A 61 1.48 -4.57 6.92
C ARG A 61 1.94 -5.47 5.80
N LEU A 62 3.26 -5.65 5.70
CA LEU A 62 3.89 -6.55 4.73
C LEU A 62 3.67 -7.99 5.17
N ARG A 63 3.23 -8.85 4.25
CA ARG A 63 3.10 -10.29 4.50
C ARG A 63 4.34 -10.99 3.95
N ALA A 64 4.72 -12.10 4.57
CA ALA A 64 5.80 -12.93 4.06
C ALA A 64 5.41 -13.58 2.73
N PRO A 65 6.33 -13.72 1.77
CA PRO A 65 6.06 -14.42 0.52
C PRO A 65 5.80 -15.91 0.81
N GLY A 66 4.78 -16.50 0.17
CA GLY A 66 4.48 -17.93 0.23
C GLY A 66 3.35 -18.39 1.17
N HIS A 67 2.46 -17.51 1.61
CA HIS A 67 1.25 -17.91 2.34
C HIS A 67 -0.01 -17.29 1.72
N ASP A 68 -0.34 -17.69 0.49
CA ASP A 68 -1.68 -17.50 -0.10
C ASP A 68 -2.43 -18.83 0.08
N SER A 69 -3.65 -18.87 0.61
CA SER A 69 -4.81 -18.35 -0.10
C SER A 69 -5.77 -17.51 0.75
N ALA A 70 -6.24 -16.42 0.12
CA ALA A 70 -7.43 -15.62 0.43
C ALA A 70 -7.17 -14.24 1.06
N VAL A 71 -6.59 -13.32 0.29
CA VAL A 71 -6.99 -11.91 0.36
C VAL A 71 -8.26 -11.72 -0.48
N ARG A 72 -9.36 -11.43 0.22
CA ARG A 72 -10.65 -11.08 -0.40
C ARG A 72 -10.47 -9.86 -1.30
N ARG A 73 -10.90 -9.98 -2.56
CA ARG A 73 -11.19 -8.85 -3.45
C ARG A 73 -12.09 -7.86 -2.68
N GLY A 74 -11.55 -6.72 -2.30
CA GLY A 74 -12.23 -5.74 -1.47
C GLY A 74 -11.78 -4.33 -1.80
N GLY A 75 -12.40 -3.75 -2.83
CA GLY A 75 -12.24 -2.34 -3.19
C GLY A 75 -12.89 -2.09 -4.54
N ALA A 76 -14.19 -1.77 -4.52
CA ALA A 76 -14.94 -1.41 -5.70
C ALA A 76 -14.25 -0.26 -6.46
N ILE A 77 -14.12 -0.45 -7.76
CA ILE A 77 -13.77 0.58 -8.72
C ILE A 77 -14.83 1.69 -8.69
N ASP A 78 -14.59 2.81 -8.02
CA ASP A 78 -15.32 4.05 -8.33
C ASP A 78 -14.59 4.74 -9.48
N HIS A 79 -14.99 4.35 -10.68
CA HIS A 79 -14.58 4.96 -11.92
C HIS A 79 -15.40 6.25 -12.08
N ARG A 80 -14.94 7.35 -11.46
CA ARG A 80 -15.58 8.65 -11.67
C ARG A 80 -14.61 9.82 -11.54
N CYS A 81 -14.15 10.32 -12.69
CA CYS A 81 -14.17 11.73 -13.12
C CYS A 81 -13.57 11.76 -14.55
N GLY A 82 -14.25 12.14 -15.63
CA GLY A 82 -15.36 13.08 -15.77
C GLY A 82 -14.79 14.47 -16.07
N GLU A 83 -14.93 14.87 -17.34
CA GLU A 83 -14.63 16.20 -17.92
C GLU A 83 -15.47 17.33 -17.32
#